data_AF-A0A529GJN1-F1
#
_entry.id   AF-A0A529GJN1-F1
#
_cell.length_a   1.000
_cell.length_b   1.000
_cell.length_c   1.000
_cell.angle_alpha   90.00
_cell.angle_beta   90.00
_cell.angle_gamma   90.00
#
_symmetry.space_group_name_H-M   'P 1'
#
loop_
_entity.id
_entity.type
_entity.pdbx_description
1 polymer ?
#
loop_
_entity_poly.entity_id
_entity_poly.type
_entity_poly.pdbx_seq_one_letter_code
_entity_poly.pdbx_strand_id
1 'polypeptide(L)' 'MATNARSFRRQHRIGRAVIYGSLFFMAAFYLMPLWVMITTSVKHLDEIYAGSFIGLPQQISFDAWRTAWSEAC' A
#
# COMPACT_ATOMS: atom_id res chain seq x y z
N MET A 1 25.26 3.72 40.00
CA MET A 1 25.42 2.88 38.79
C MET A 1 24.11 2.57 38.02
N ALA A 2 22.94 3.17 38.34
CA ALA A 2 21.66 2.85 37.67
C ALA A 2 21.29 3.77 36.48
N THR A 3 21.92 4.95 36.36
CA THR A 3 21.59 5.99 35.37
C THR A 3 21.99 5.60 33.93
N ASN A 4 23.11 4.88 33.77
CA ASN A 4 23.62 4.43 32.46
C ASN A 4 22.76 3.32 31.82
N ALA A 5 22.20 2.42 32.62
CA ALA A 5 21.41 1.30 32.12
C ALA A 5 20.05 1.72 31.52
N ARG A 6 19.52 2.90 31.91
CA ARG A 6 18.31 3.47 31.30
C ARG A 6 18.63 4.15 29.96
N SER A 7 19.76 4.86 29.86
CA SER A 7 20.22 5.50 28.62
C SER A 7 20.46 4.48 27.50
N PHE A 8 21.19 3.40 27.80
CA PHE A 8 21.48 2.34 26.83
C PHE A 8 20.20 1.65 26.31
N ARG A 9 19.24 1.36 27.19
CA ARG A 9 17.94 0.79 26.81
C ARG A 9 17.10 1.74 25.96
N ARG A 10 17.11 3.04 26.26
CA ARG A 10 16.40 4.06 25.47
C ARG A 10 17.03 4.24 24.09
N GLN A 11 18.35 4.30 24.00
CA GLN A 11 19.09 4.37 22.74
C GLN A 11 18.79 3.15 21.84
N HIS A 12 18.76 1.95 22.42
CA HIS A 12 18.41 0.74 21.67
C HIS A 12 16.96 0.75 21.15
N ARG A 13 15.99 1.20 21.96
CA ARG A 13 14.59 1.33 21.54
C ARG A 13 14.40 2.35 20.41
N ILE A 14 15.07 3.49 20.49
CA ILE A 14 15.03 4.53 19.44
C ILE A 14 15.63 3.99 18.15
N GLY A 15 16.78 3.31 18.21
CA GLY A 15 17.40 2.71 17.03
C GLY A 15 16.47 1.70 16.33
N ARG A 16 15.81 0.83 17.09
CA ARG A 16 14.82 -0.11 16.54
C ARG A 16 13.62 0.61 15.93
N ALA A 17 13.11 1.67 16.57
CA ALA A 17 12.00 2.46 16.03
C ALA A 17 12.37 3.13 14.70
N VAL A 18 13.59 3.67 14.57
CA VAL A 18 14.08 4.26 13.31
C VAL A 18 14.19 3.20 12.22
N ILE A 19 14.78 2.03 12.53
CA ILE A 19 14.93 0.94 11.56
C ILE A 19 13.56 0.42 11.10
N TYR A 20 12.65 0.11 12.03
CA TYR A 20 11.34 -0.39 11.65
C TYR A 20 10.46 0.67 11.00
N GLY A 21 10.59 1.94 11.39
CA GLY A 21 9.90 3.04 10.75
C GLY A 21 10.35 3.24 9.30
N SER A 22 11.66 3.20 9.03
CA SER A 22 12.18 3.31 7.66
C SER A 22 11.83 2.10 6.80
N LEU A 23 11.91 0.89 7.36
CA LEU A 23 11.48 -0.34 6.67
C LEU A 23 9.99 -0.29 6.32
N PHE A 24 9.14 0.16 7.25
CA PHE A 24 7.70 0.30 7.02
C PHE A 24 7.41 1.34 5.93
N PHE A 25 8.06 2.51 5.98
CA PHE A 25 7.92 3.55 4.96
C PHE A 25 8.32 3.03 3.58
N MET A 26 9.47 2.35 3.52
CA MET A 26 9.97 1.76 2.28
C MET A 26 9.00 0.69 1.74
N ALA A 27 8.49 -0.19 2.61
CA ALA A 27 7.51 -1.20 2.25
C ALA A 27 6.21 -0.56 1.71
N ALA A 28 5.68 0.47 2.38
CA ALA A 28 4.49 1.19 1.93
C ALA A 28 4.71 1.87 0.57
N PHE A 29 5.88 2.48 0.35
CA PHE A 29 6.24 3.09 -0.93
C PHE A 29 6.31 2.06 -2.06
N TYR A 30 6.95 0.91 -1.83
CA TYR A 30 7.01 -0.18 -2.81
C TYR A 30 5.66 -0.86 -3.05
N LEU A 31 4.76 -0.87 -2.07
CA LEU A 31 3.41 -1.42 -2.22
C LEU A 31 2.42 -0.46 -2.87
N MET A 32 2.71 0.85 -2.91
CA MET A 32 1.85 1.85 -3.56
C MET A 32 1.44 1.48 -5.00
N PRO A 33 2.34 1.11 -5.92
CA PRO A 33 1.94 0.74 -7.28
C PRO A 33 1.05 -0.52 -7.31
N LEU A 34 1.33 -1.51 -6.47
CA LEU A 34 0.49 -2.71 -6.35
C LEU A 34 -0.92 -2.36 -5.85
N TRP A 35 -1.00 -1.46 -4.86
CA TRP A 35 -2.28 -0.97 -4.35
C TRP A 35 -3.08 -0.26 -5.45
N VAL A 36 -2.45 0.63 -6.21
CA VAL A 36 -3.10 1.29 -7.36
C VAL A 36 -3.63 0.23 -8.32
N MET A 37 -2.81 -0.72 -8.74
CA MET A 37 -3.20 -1.77 -9.69
C MET A 37 -4.40 -2.60 -9.22
N ILE A 38 -4.40 -3.01 -7.94
CA ILE A 38 -5.53 -3.75 -7.36
C ILE A 38 -6.80 -2.90 -7.36
N THR A 39 -6.72 -1.66 -6.86
CA THR A 39 -7.90 -0.78 -6.80
C THR A 39 -8.46 -0.45 -8.18
N THR A 40 -7.60 -0.24 -9.18
CA THR A 40 -8.03 0.02 -10.56
C THR A 40 -8.59 -1.23 -11.24
N SER A 41 -8.12 -2.43 -10.89
CA SER A 41 -8.63 -3.69 -11.48
C SER A 41 -10.10 -3.99 -11.17
N VAL A 42 -10.64 -3.34 -10.14
CA VAL A 42 -12.04 -3.49 -9.68
C VAL A 42 -12.89 -2.23 -9.89
N LYS A 43 -12.35 -1.21 -10.58
CA LYS A 43 -13.12 -0.02 -10.97
C LYS A 43 -13.90 -0.30 -12.25
N HIS A 44 -15.01 0.39 -12.39
CA HIS A 44 -15.74 0.43 -13.66
C HIS A 44 -15.03 1.38 -14.65
N LEU A 45 -15.17 1.13 -15.97
CA LEU A 45 -14.41 1.83 -17.02
C LEU A 45 -14.72 3.33 -17.10
N ASP A 46 -15.98 3.70 -16.87
CA ASP A 46 -16.44 5.08 -16.80
C ASP A 46 -15.75 5.85 -15.66
N GLU A 47 -15.52 5.24 -14.50
CA GLU A 47 -14.77 5.85 -13.38
C GLU A 47 -13.32 6.13 -13.78
N ILE A 48 -12.69 5.18 -14.48
CA ILE A 48 -11.30 5.31 -14.96
C ILE A 48 -11.19 6.42 -16.02
N TYR A 49 -12.20 6.56 -16.89
CA TYR A 49 -12.23 7.63 -17.90
C TYR A 49 -12.63 8.99 -17.34
N ALA A 50 -13.44 9.02 -16.27
CA ALA A 50 -13.89 10.24 -15.63
C ALA A 50 -12.82 10.90 -14.73
N GLY A 51 -11.77 10.17 -14.33
CA GLY A 51 -10.65 10.77 -13.58
C GLY A 51 -9.83 9.81 -12.72
N SER A 52 -9.30 10.36 -11.62
CA SER A 52 -8.15 9.87 -10.83
C SER A 52 -7.94 8.34 -10.74
N PHE A 53 -6.75 7.91 -11.16
CA PHE A 53 -6.23 6.55 -10.94
C PHE A 53 -5.91 6.26 -9.47
N ILE A 54 -5.67 7.30 -8.67
CA ILE A 54 -5.33 7.19 -7.25
C ILE A 54 -6.59 7.47 -6.42
N GLY A 55 -7.10 6.42 -5.76
CA GLY A 55 -8.28 6.49 -4.91
C GLY A 55 -9.02 5.16 -4.86
N LEU A 56 -9.82 4.96 -3.81
CA LEU A 56 -10.70 3.79 -3.70
C LEU A 56 -11.80 3.84 -4.78
N PRO A 57 -12.24 2.67 -5.29
CA PRO A 57 -13.35 2.59 -6.24
C PRO A 57 -14.62 3.18 -5.63
N GLN A 58 -15.34 3.99 -6.41
CA GLN A 58 -16.68 4.45 -6.02
C GLN A 58 -17.69 3.31 -6.13
N GLN A 59 -17.51 2.47 -7.14
CA GLN A 59 -18.30 1.25 -7.35
C GLN A 59 -17.37 0.08 -7.68
N ILE A 60 -17.60 -1.05 -7.03
CA ILE A 60 -16.84 -2.28 -7.27
C ILE A 60 -17.45 -2.98 -8.49
N SER A 61 -16.68 -3.15 -9.56
CA SER A 61 -17.03 -3.91 -10.76
C SER A 61 -16.04 -5.05 -11.00
N PHE A 62 -16.55 -6.16 -11.55
CA PHE A 62 -15.77 -7.31 -12.01
C PHE A 62 -15.89 -7.53 -13.51
N ASP A 63 -16.38 -6.53 -14.26
CA ASP A 63 -16.61 -6.66 -15.70
C ASP A 63 -15.30 -6.80 -16.46
N ALA A 64 -14.28 -6.02 -16.09
CA ALA A 64 -12.92 -6.16 -16.62
C ALA A 64 -12.34 -7.56 -16.37
N TRP A 65 -12.61 -8.16 -15.22
CA TRP A 65 -12.23 -9.55 -14.95
C TRP A 65 -12.99 -10.51 -15.85
N ARG A 66 -14.32 -10.40 -15.97
CA ARG A 66 -15.08 -11.26 -16.89
C ARG A 66 -14.51 -11.17 -18.30
N THR A 67 -14.36 -9.97 -18.86
CA THR A 67 -13.75 -9.77 -20.18
C THR A 67 -12.37 -10.43 -20.30
N ALA A 68 -11.48 -10.22 -19.33
CA ALA A 68 -10.14 -10.80 -19.34
C ALA A 68 -10.12 -12.33 -19.33
N TRP A 69 -11.11 -12.97 -18.70
CA TRP A 69 -11.16 -14.42 -18.50
C TRP A 69 -12.22 -15.15 -19.36
N SER A 70 -13.11 -14.43 -20.06
CA SER A 70 -14.20 -15.01 -20.86
C SER A 70 -14.16 -14.66 -22.34
N GLU A 71 -13.49 -13.58 -22.76
CA GLU A 71 -13.42 -13.18 -24.18
C GLU A 71 -12.21 -13.76 -24.93
N ALA A 72 -11.42 -14.62 -24.27
CA ALA A 72 -10.24 -15.24 -24.86
C ALA A 72 -10.52 -16.55 -25.63
N CYS A 73 -11.77 -16.84 -26.01
CA CYS A 73 -12.15 -18.03 -26.78
C CYS A 73 -12.95 -17.68 -28.03
#